data_AF-A0A947RYX1-F1
#
_entry.id   AF-A0A947RYX1-F1
#
_cell.length_a   1.000
_cell.length_b   1.000
_cell.length_c   1.000
_cell.angle_alpha   90.00
_cell.angle_beta   90.00
_cell.angle_gamma   90.00
#
_symmetry.space_group_name_H-M   'P 1'
#
loop_
_entity.id
_entity.type
_entity.pdbx_description
1 polymer ?
#
loop_
_entity_poly.entity_id
_entity_poly.type
_entity_poly.pdbx_seq_one_letter_code
_entity_poly.pdbx_strand_id
1 'polypeptide(L)'
;VGIGTTGPNYQLELSTDSAGKPTSGTWAIVSDARLKTNISDFTDGLSIIKQINPVNYTLNGLGGTPEGAEGISVIAQDIMNIAPYTIRTFNAKLYPEDATTTELYSFDASALTFVAINAIKELNIKIEDIQAQIGGTSSLAEESTSIFDSILAWLRDKVLAVKSLFVSEEICIDDVCINKAQLSSILEYVGTDAPSETLNPIPQTLDPNLDTESPTLTLMGNNPAEILVNSEYHDMGVTVTDNVDINLGYEVWLGDEYLGRNLTGTTVDTSEAREWSISYVATDQAGNTATTTRMIEVRLPNVDIEPPLEVQPLATTTPETPPEAGQAATSTPPEF
;
A
#
# COMPACT_ATOMS: atom_id res chain seq x y z
N VAL A 1 32.83 -18.49 -32.22
CA VAL A 1 34.26 -18.21 -32.01
C VAL A 1 34.52 -18.28 -30.52
N GLY A 2 35.19 -19.32 -30.06
CA GLY A 2 35.70 -19.39 -28.69
C GLY A 2 37.15 -18.90 -28.69
N ILE A 3 37.48 -17.88 -27.90
CA ILE A 3 38.87 -17.46 -27.69
C ILE A 3 39.30 -17.98 -26.32
N GLY A 4 40.20 -18.95 -26.33
CA GLY A 4 40.65 -19.64 -25.11
C GLY A 4 39.69 -20.72 -24.58
N THR A 5 38.57 -20.98 -25.25
CA THR A 5 37.61 -22.05 -24.91
C THR A 5 37.36 -22.98 -26.11
N THR A 6 37.26 -24.29 -25.87
CA THR A 6 37.08 -25.34 -26.90
C THR A 6 35.62 -25.71 -27.16
N GLY A 7 34.68 -25.22 -26.35
CA GLY A 7 33.25 -25.47 -26.47
C GLY A 7 32.42 -24.27 -26.03
N PRO A 8 32.35 -23.20 -26.85
CA PRO A 8 31.63 -22.00 -26.47
C PRO A 8 30.10 -22.23 -26.46
N ASN A 9 29.45 -21.79 -25.39
CA ASN A 9 28.00 -21.72 -25.21
C ASN A 9 27.38 -20.58 -26.05
N TYR A 10 28.18 -19.59 -26.45
CA TYR A 10 27.75 -18.45 -27.27
C TYR A 10 28.48 -18.39 -28.62
N GLN A 11 27.90 -17.64 -29.56
CA GLN A 11 28.52 -17.41 -30.86
C GLN A 11 29.89 -16.70 -30.75
N LEU A 12 30.10 -15.91 -29.68
CA LEU A 12 31.37 -15.35 -29.27
C LEU A 12 31.52 -15.52 -27.74
N GLU A 13 32.59 -16.19 -27.30
CA GLU A 13 32.86 -16.42 -25.87
C GLU A 13 34.37 -16.39 -25.61
N LEU A 14 34.76 -15.80 -24.48
CA LEU A 14 36.13 -15.71 -24.01
C LEU A 14 36.29 -16.61 -22.78
N SER A 15 37.45 -17.24 -22.60
CA SER A 15 37.74 -18.04 -21.41
C SER A 15 37.96 -17.22 -20.13
N THR A 16 38.13 -15.91 -20.26
CA THR A 16 38.34 -14.96 -19.16
C THR A 16 37.59 -13.66 -19.43
N ASP A 17 37.33 -12.88 -18.38
CA ASP A 17 36.74 -11.54 -18.48
C ASP A 17 37.79 -10.51 -18.96
N SER A 18 38.26 -10.67 -20.19
CA SER A 18 39.31 -9.85 -20.79
C SER A 18 38.93 -9.45 -22.22
N ALA A 19 38.02 -8.49 -22.31
CA ALA A 19 37.63 -7.85 -23.57
C ALA A 19 37.88 -6.34 -23.50
N GLY A 20 38.54 -5.80 -24.53
CA GLY A 20 38.90 -4.38 -24.58
C GLY A 20 38.38 -3.69 -25.82
N LYS A 21 37.65 -2.60 -25.64
CA LYS A 21 37.37 -1.59 -26.66
C LYS A 21 38.06 -0.29 -26.24
N PRO A 22 38.92 0.34 -27.08
CA PRO A 22 39.74 1.48 -26.66
C PRO A 22 38.98 2.74 -26.18
N THR A 23 37.67 2.86 -26.45
CA THR A 23 36.90 4.11 -26.20
C THR A 23 35.61 3.91 -25.40
N SER A 24 34.91 2.78 -25.54
CA SER A 24 33.67 2.50 -24.79
C SER A 24 33.53 1.01 -24.47
N GLY A 25 33.01 0.68 -23.29
CA GLY A 25 32.70 -0.71 -22.91
C GLY A 25 31.37 -1.23 -23.46
N THR A 26 30.49 -0.36 -23.98
CA THR A 26 29.17 -0.73 -24.50
C THR A 26 29.26 -1.30 -25.91
N TRP A 27 28.55 -2.39 -26.18
CA TRP A 27 28.44 -2.94 -27.52
C TRP A 27 27.49 -2.09 -28.37
N ALA A 28 27.92 -1.72 -29.58
CA ALA A 28 27.06 -1.00 -30.50
C ALA A 28 26.00 -1.98 -31.04
N ILE A 29 24.72 -1.61 -30.90
CA ILE A 29 23.60 -2.40 -31.41
C ILE A 29 22.92 -1.64 -32.55
N VAL A 30 22.36 -2.39 -33.50
CA VAL A 30 21.55 -1.80 -34.59
C VAL A 30 20.25 -1.26 -33.99
N SER A 31 19.92 0.01 -34.25
CA SER A 31 18.74 0.66 -33.65
C SER A 31 17.98 1.63 -34.57
N ASP A 32 18.27 1.62 -35.88
CA ASP A 32 17.58 2.45 -36.87
C ASP A 32 16.08 2.09 -36.95
N ALA A 33 15.20 3.10 -36.98
CA ALA A 33 13.74 2.90 -36.99
C ALA A 33 13.25 2.07 -38.18
N ARG A 34 13.93 2.13 -39.33
CA ARG A 34 13.59 1.34 -40.54
C ARG A 34 13.83 -0.15 -40.37
N LEU A 35 14.62 -0.52 -39.36
CA LEU A 35 14.98 -1.91 -39.05
C LEU A 35 14.14 -2.49 -37.90
N LYS A 36 13.11 -1.75 -37.46
CA LYS A 36 12.18 -2.15 -36.39
C LYS A 36 10.76 -2.23 -36.93
N THR A 37 10.01 -3.20 -36.44
CA THR A 37 8.57 -3.37 -36.67
C THR A 37 7.90 -3.69 -35.34
N ASN A 38 6.57 -3.59 -35.25
CA ASN A 38 5.81 -3.85 -34.02
C ASN A 38 6.32 -3.04 -32.81
N ILE A 39 6.57 -1.75 -33.03
CA ILE A 39 7.08 -0.85 -31.98
C ILE A 39 5.94 -0.54 -31.01
N SER A 40 6.16 -0.84 -29.74
CA SER A 40 5.29 -0.49 -28.62
C SER A 40 6.10 0.17 -27.51
N ASP A 41 5.41 0.86 -26.60
CA ASP A 41 6.06 1.47 -25.45
C ASP A 41 6.61 0.40 -24.50
N PHE A 42 7.76 0.70 -23.92
CA PHE A 42 8.36 -0.08 -22.84
C PHE A 42 8.26 0.73 -21.56
N THR A 43 7.34 0.32 -20.68
CA THR A 43 6.90 1.12 -19.52
C THR A 43 7.43 0.61 -18.19
N ASP A 44 8.13 -0.54 -18.17
CA ASP A 44 8.77 -1.04 -16.97
C ASP A 44 9.72 0.02 -16.40
N GLY A 45 9.62 0.26 -15.10
CA GLY A 45 10.32 1.35 -14.43
C GLY A 45 10.49 1.09 -12.94
N LEU A 46 10.03 2.04 -12.11
CA LEU A 46 10.35 2.03 -10.67
C LEU A 46 9.80 0.79 -9.95
N SER A 47 8.63 0.29 -10.35
CA SER A 47 8.01 -0.91 -9.78
C SER A 47 8.85 -2.18 -9.99
N ILE A 48 9.53 -2.29 -11.13
CA ILE A 48 10.35 -3.44 -11.50
C ILE A 48 11.71 -3.36 -10.81
N ILE A 49 12.41 -2.23 -10.92
CA ILE A 49 13.78 -2.10 -10.40
C ILE A 49 13.84 -2.27 -8.86
N LYS A 50 12.75 -1.93 -8.15
CA LYS A 50 12.63 -2.11 -6.69
C LYS A 50 12.57 -3.57 -6.24
N GLN A 51 12.19 -4.49 -7.12
CA GLN A 51 12.08 -5.92 -6.80
C GLN A 51 13.38 -6.69 -7.07
N ILE A 52 14.33 -6.07 -7.77
CA ILE A 52 15.59 -6.70 -8.17
C ILE A 52 16.60 -6.60 -7.03
N ASN A 53 17.12 -7.75 -6.61
CA ASN A 53 18.13 -7.85 -5.56
C ASN A 53 19.52 -8.15 -6.17
N PRO A 54 20.47 -7.20 -6.16
CA PRO A 54 21.84 -7.47 -6.54
C PRO A 54 22.55 -8.37 -5.53
N VAL A 55 23.41 -9.25 -6.01
CA VAL A 55 24.22 -10.17 -5.20
C VAL A 55 25.69 -10.07 -5.58
N ASN A 56 26.56 -10.24 -4.58
CA ASN A 56 27.96 -10.58 -4.81
C ASN A 56 28.07 -12.11 -4.91
N TYR A 57 28.86 -12.61 -5.84
CA TYR A 57 29.04 -14.05 -6.00
C TYR A 57 30.47 -14.40 -6.40
N THR A 58 30.81 -15.67 -6.18
CA THR A 58 32.03 -16.30 -6.66
C THR A 58 31.64 -17.53 -7.47
N LEU A 59 32.18 -17.68 -8.67
CA LEU A 59 31.92 -18.84 -9.53
C LEU A 59 32.56 -20.11 -8.97
N ASN A 60 31.84 -21.22 -9.07
CA ASN A 60 32.24 -22.52 -8.51
C ASN A 60 32.86 -23.48 -9.54
N GLY A 61 33.12 -23.02 -10.75
CA GLY A 61 33.71 -23.84 -11.83
C GLY A 61 32.71 -24.72 -12.60
N LEU A 62 31.47 -24.87 -12.11
CA LEU A 62 30.45 -25.69 -12.78
C LEU A 62 29.94 -25.02 -14.06
N GLY A 63 29.36 -25.81 -14.96
CA GLY A 63 28.83 -25.31 -16.23
C GLY A 63 29.91 -24.77 -17.19
N GLY A 64 31.19 -25.06 -16.94
CA GLY A 64 32.32 -24.54 -17.72
C GLY A 64 32.73 -23.11 -17.37
N THR A 65 32.32 -22.60 -16.21
CA THR A 65 32.68 -21.25 -15.73
C THR A 65 34.06 -21.21 -15.06
N PRO A 66 34.75 -20.06 -15.00
CA PRO A 66 36.04 -19.95 -14.31
C PRO A 66 35.87 -19.97 -12.78
N GLU A 67 36.35 -21.04 -12.13
CA GLU A 67 36.30 -21.18 -10.66
C GLU A 67 37.04 -20.04 -9.95
N GLY A 68 36.44 -19.51 -8.88
CA GLY A 68 37.03 -18.46 -8.05
C GLY A 68 36.85 -17.03 -8.60
N ALA A 69 36.30 -16.86 -9.80
CA ALA A 69 36.03 -15.53 -10.35
C ALA A 69 34.87 -14.86 -9.58
N GLU A 70 35.11 -13.64 -9.10
CA GLU A 70 34.15 -12.83 -8.36
C GLU A 70 33.36 -11.90 -9.29
N GLY A 71 32.11 -11.61 -8.93
CA GLY A 71 31.26 -10.70 -9.68
C GLY A 71 30.10 -10.12 -8.87
N ILE A 72 29.47 -9.09 -9.45
CA ILE A 72 28.22 -8.48 -8.96
C ILE A 72 27.17 -8.71 -10.04
N SER A 73 26.05 -9.34 -9.69
CA SER A 73 24.96 -9.64 -10.62
C SER A 73 23.66 -9.88 -9.88
N VAL A 74 22.74 -10.65 -10.45
CA VAL A 74 21.48 -11.13 -9.86
C VAL A 74 21.41 -12.66 -9.95
N ILE A 75 20.57 -13.28 -9.14
CA ILE A 75 20.19 -14.69 -9.33
C ILE A 75 19.15 -14.77 -10.44
N ALA A 76 19.45 -15.51 -11.51
CA ALA A 76 18.61 -15.58 -12.71
C ALA A 76 17.19 -16.09 -12.42
N GLN A 77 17.04 -17.01 -11.46
CA GLN A 77 15.77 -17.58 -11.05
C GLN A 77 14.88 -16.56 -10.32
N ASP A 78 15.48 -15.67 -9.52
CA ASP A 78 14.74 -14.66 -8.75
C ASP A 78 14.12 -13.61 -9.67
N ILE A 79 14.85 -13.21 -10.71
CA ILE A 79 14.39 -12.18 -11.66
C ILE A 79 13.45 -12.74 -12.74
N MET A 80 13.29 -14.06 -12.85
CA MET A 80 12.52 -14.70 -13.92
C MET A 80 11.05 -14.27 -13.95
N ASN A 81 10.46 -14.03 -12.77
CA ASN A 81 9.07 -13.55 -12.64
C ASN A 81 8.96 -12.02 -12.61
N ILE A 82 10.09 -11.31 -12.53
CA ILE A 82 10.15 -9.84 -12.38
C ILE A 82 10.43 -9.19 -13.73
N ALA A 83 11.47 -9.65 -14.43
CA ALA A 83 11.90 -9.13 -15.73
C ALA A 83 12.36 -10.28 -16.66
N PRO A 84 11.43 -11.16 -17.09
CA PRO A 84 11.75 -12.39 -17.84
C PRO A 84 12.54 -12.13 -19.13
N TYR A 85 12.37 -10.97 -19.77
CA TYR A 85 13.08 -10.59 -20.99
C TYR A 85 14.59 -10.43 -20.81
N THR A 86 15.07 -10.32 -19.57
CA THR A 86 16.50 -10.28 -19.22
C THR A 86 17.12 -11.67 -19.13
N ILE A 87 16.32 -12.74 -19.10
CA ILE A 87 16.82 -14.11 -18.95
C ILE A 87 16.85 -14.83 -20.29
N ARG A 88 17.93 -15.57 -20.51
CA ARG A 88 18.12 -16.50 -21.64
C ARG A 88 18.50 -17.87 -21.09
N THR A 89 18.30 -18.91 -21.89
CA THR A 89 18.74 -20.26 -21.56
C THR A 89 19.87 -20.69 -22.48
N PHE A 90 20.74 -21.55 -21.96
CA PHE A 90 21.78 -22.23 -22.72
C PHE A 90 21.99 -23.64 -22.15
N ASN A 91 22.48 -24.55 -22.97
CA ASN A 91 22.74 -25.93 -22.56
C ASN A 91 24.24 -26.14 -22.37
N ALA A 92 24.65 -26.57 -21.19
CA ALA A 92 26.03 -26.92 -20.88
C ALA A 92 26.09 -28.17 -20.02
N LYS A 93 27.20 -28.90 -20.04
CA LYS A 93 27.45 -29.93 -19.04
C LYS A 93 27.64 -29.26 -17.68
N LEU A 94 26.84 -29.62 -16.68
CA LEU A 94 26.96 -29.02 -15.35
C LEU A 94 28.26 -29.49 -14.69
N TYR A 95 28.51 -30.79 -14.74
CA TYR A 95 29.78 -31.42 -14.41
C TYR A 95 30.48 -31.90 -15.70
N PRO A 96 31.83 -31.84 -15.79
CA PRO A 96 32.55 -32.26 -16.99
C PRO A 96 32.23 -33.70 -17.45
N GLU A 97 31.99 -34.59 -16.49
CA GLU A 97 31.71 -36.01 -16.69
C GLU A 97 30.25 -36.31 -17.05
N ASP A 98 29.36 -35.32 -17.03
CA ASP A 98 27.95 -35.53 -17.35
C ASP A 98 27.78 -36.07 -18.77
N ALA A 99 26.93 -37.09 -18.92
CA ALA A 99 26.60 -37.67 -20.22
C ALA A 99 25.68 -36.76 -21.05
N THR A 100 24.90 -35.92 -20.39
CA THR A 100 23.93 -35.01 -21.00
C THR A 100 24.19 -33.56 -20.57
N THR A 101 23.70 -32.61 -21.34
CA THR A 101 23.70 -31.20 -20.94
C THR A 101 22.53 -30.88 -20.02
N THR A 102 22.72 -29.88 -19.17
CA THR A 102 21.70 -29.27 -18.31
C THR A 102 21.34 -27.90 -18.89
N GLU A 103 20.06 -27.55 -18.88
CA GLU A 103 19.62 -26.19 -19.21
C GLU A 103 19.96 -25.25 -18.06
N LEU A 104 20.74 -24.21 -18.36
CA LEU A 104 21.18 -23.18 -17.44
C LEU A 104 20.69 -21.82 -17.92
N TYR A 105 20.69 -20.84 -17.00
CA TYR A 105 20.20 -19.50 -17.27
C TYR A 105 21.35 -18.49 -17.38
N SER A 106 21.20 -17.54 -18.29
CA SER A 106 22.05 -16.36 -18.38
C SER A 106 21.23 -15.09 -18.31
N PHE A 107 21.90 -14.00 -17.91
CA PHE A 107 21.28 -12.71 -17.63
C PHE A 107 21.85 -11.63 -18.55
N ASP A 108 20.96 -10.92 -19.25
CA ASP A 108 21.24 -9.76 -20.08
C ASP A 108 20.64 -8.51 -19.43
N ALA A 109 21.52 -7.68 -18.86
CA ALA A 109 21.14 -6.46 -18.14
C ALA A 109 20.77 -5.28 -19.06
N SER A 110 20.86 -5.42 -20.39
CA SER A 110 20.68 -4.29 -21.32
C SER A 110 19.32 -3.61 -21.17
N ALA A 111 18.25 -4.39 -21.00
CA ALA A 111 16.91 -3.87 -20.80
C ALA A 111 16.76 -3.09 -19.49
N LEU A 112 17.48 -3.48 -18.43
CA LEU A 112 17.42 -2.79 -17.13
C LEU A 112 17.95 -1.35 -17.18
N THR A 113 18.79 -1.01 -18.17
CA THR A 113 19.20 0.37 -18.39
C THR A 113 18.00 1.25 -18.75
N PHE A 114 17.08 0.74 -19.57
CA PHE A 114 15.86 1.46 -19.93
C PHE A 114 14.84 1.46 -18.80
N VAL A 115 14.75 0.37 -18.03
CA VAL A 115 13.95 0.33 -16.79
C VAL A 115 14.44 1.40 -15.81
N ALA A 116 15.75 1.54 -15.63
CA ALA A 116 16.34 2.59 -14.78
C ALA A 116 16.04 3.99 -15.30
N ILE A 117 16.11 4.23 -16.62
CA ILE A 117 15.73 5.52 -17.23
C ILE A 117 14.26 5.85 -16.91
N ASN A 118 13.34 4.89 -17.08
CA ASN A 118 11.93 5.08 -16.75
C ASN A 118 11.73 5.34 -15.25
N ALA A 119 12.39 4.56 -14.39
CA ALA A 119 12.34 4.75 -12.94
C ALA A 119 12.83 6.15 -12.52
N ILE A 120 13.90 6.66 -13.13
CA ILE A 120 14.41 8.01 -12.87
C ILE A 120 13.40 9.08 -13.30
N LYS A 121 12.75 8.91 -14.46
CA LYS A 121 11.68 9.81 -14.92
C LYS A 121 10.51 9.83 -13.94
N GLU A 122 10.07 8.65 -13.50
CA GLU A 122 9.01 8.52 -12.49
C GLU A 122 9.39 9.18 -11.16
N LEU A 123 10.63 8.97 -10.69
CA LEU A 123 11.13 9.61 -9.48
C LEU A 123 11.17 11.14 -9.62
N ASN A 124 11.59 11.66 -10.78
CA ASN A 124 11.60 13.09 -11.03
C ASN A 124 10.17 13.69 -10.99
N ILE A 125 9.18 12.99 -11.56
CA ILE A 125 7.77 13.41 -11.49
C ILE A 125 7.30 13.47 -10.02
N LYS A 126 7.64 12.45 -9.22
CA LYS A 126 7.28 12.44 -7.79
C LYS A 126 7.96 13.56 -7.00
N ILE A 127 9.21 13.90 -7.32
CA ILE A 127 9.92 15.02 -6.69
C ILE A 127 9.24 16.35 -7.02
N GLU A 128 8.86 16.56 -8.28
CA GLU A 128 8.17 17.77 -8.71
C GLU A 128 6.77 17.90 -8.08
N ASP A 129 6.03 16.80 -7.96
CA ASP A 129 4.74 16.77 -7.26
C ASP A 129 4.89 17.12 -5.77
N ILE A 130 5.85 16.51 -5.09
CA ILE A 130 6.18 16.85 -3.70
C ILE A 130 6.57 18.34 -3.57
N GLN A 131 7.35 18.87 -4.51
CA GLN A 131 7.72 20.29 -4.51
C GLN A 131 6.53 21.21 -4.75
N ALA A 132 5.58 20.83 -5.61
CA ALA A 132 4.34 21.59 -5.83
C ALA A 132 3.46 21.60 -4.57
N GLN A 133 3.36 20.47 -3.87
CA GLN A 133 2.62 20.37 -2.60
C GLN A 133 3.24 21.25 -1.50
N ILE A 134 4.57 21.30 -1.41
CA ILE A 134 5.31 22.14 -0.45
C ILE A 134 5.33 23.63 -0.88
N GLY A 135 5.39 23.90 -2.19
CA GLY A 135 5.34 25.25 -2.78
C GLY A 135 3.98 25.93 -2.65
N GLY A 136 2.90 25.14 -2.65
CA GLY A 136 1.56 25.58 -2.28
C GLY A 136 1.43 25.99 -0.81
N THR A 137 2.38 25.59 0.05
CA THR A 137 2.43 25.99 1.47
C THR A 137 3.29 27.24 1.73
N SER A 138 4.03 27.75 0.74
CA SER A 138 5.07 28.77 0.94
C SER A 138 4.95 30.03 0.08
N SER A 139 3.84 30.25 -0.63
CA SER A 139 3.62 31.48 -1.41
C SER A 139 2.27 32.16 -1.10
N LEU A 140 2.07 32.55 0.17
CA LEU A 140 1.23 33.70 0.51
C LEU A 140 2.04 35.00 0.45
N ALA A 141 2.72 35.25 -0.67
CA ALA A 141 3.41 36.51 -0.89
C ALA A 141 3.48 36.81 -2.39
N GLU A 142 2.46 37.55 -2.82
CA GLU A 142 2.48 38.56 -3.88
C GLU A 142 2.69 38.14 -5.35
N GLU A 143 1.81 38.73 -6.17
CA GLU A 143 1.76 38.78 -7.64
C GLU A 143 1.06 37.63 -8.39
N SER A 144 -0.20 37.94 -8.70
CA SER A 144 -1.20 37.20 -9.44
C SER A 144 -0.90 37.07 -10.94
N THR A 145 0.24 36.51 -11.32
CA THR A 145 0.44 35.91 -12.66
C THR A 145 1.52 34.86 -12.55
N SER A 146 1.31 33.70 -13.20
CA SER A 146 2.31 32.67 -13.50
C SER A 146 2.31 31.39 -12.65
N ILE A 147 1.33 31.13 -11.77
CA ILE A 147 1.08 29.72 -11.39
C ILE A 147 0.59 28.96 -12.64
N PHE A 148 -0.28 29.59 -13.43
CA PHE A 148 -0.76 29.06 -14.70
C PHE A 148 0.34 28.91 -15.74
N ASP A 149 1.20 29.93 -15.93
CA ASP A 149 2.28 29.83 -16.92
C ASP A 149 3.34 28.81 -16.51
N SER A 150 3.60 28.65 -15.21
CA SER A 150 4.49 27.60 -14.69
C SER A 150 3.89 26.20 -14.86
N ILE A 151 2.58 26.04 -14.61
CA ILE A 151 1.85 24.77 -14.83
C ILE A 151 1.75 24.45 -16.34
N LEU A 152 1.51 25.44 -17.21
CA LEU A 152 1.46 25.25 -18.65
C LEU A 152 2.85 24.96 -19.24
N ALA A 153 3.91 25.57 -18.70
CA ALA A 153 5.28 25.27 -19.07
C ALA A 153 5.67 23.85 -18.65
N TRP A 154 5.26 23.43 -17.44
CA TRP A 154 5.43 22.06 -16.96
C TRP A 154 4.64 21.05 -17.81
N LEU A 155 3.36 21.30 -18.13
CA LEU A 155 2.56 20.43 -19.00
C LEU A 155 3.15 20.27 -20.41
N ARG A 156 3.74 21.33 -20.97
CA ARG A 156 4.42 21.29 -22.28
C ARG A 156 5.73 20.50 -22.25
N ASP A 157 6.42 20.47 -21.11
CA ASP A 157 7.68 19.75 -20.94
C ASP A 157 7.47 18.26 -20.63
N LYS A 158 6.35 17.90 -19.98
CA LYS A 158 6.12 16.54 -19.44
C LYS A 158 5.37 15.57 -20.34
N VAL A 159 4.69 16.02 -21.39
CA VAL A 159 3.88 15.12 -22.23
C VAL A 159 4.58 14.80 -23.55
N LEU A 160 5.43 13.76 -23.52
CA LEU A 160 6.17 13.24 -24.69
C LEU A 160 5.30 12.58 -25.78
N ALA A 161 3.97 12.70 -25.73
CA ALA A 161 3.05 12.10 -26.69
C ALA A 161 1.88 13.00 -27.13
N VAL A 162 1.85 14.28 -26.76
CA VAL A 162 0.87 15.21 -27.35
C VAL A 162 1.50 15.83 -28.60
N LYS A 163 1.27 15.18 -29.75
CA LYS A 163 1.71 15.67 -31.08
C LYS A 163 1.15 17.06 -31.42
N SER A 164 0.11 17.51 -30.71
CA SER A 164 -0.47 18.85 -30.81
C SER A 164 -1.42 19.09 -29.63
N LEU A 165 -1.13 20.07 -28.78
CA LEU A 165 -2.10 20.64 -27.85
C LEU A 165 -2.87 21.72 -28.63
N PHE A 166 -3.98 21.35 -29.25
CA PHE A 166 -4.89 22.32 -29.81
C PHE A 166 -5.79 22.82 -28.67
N VAL A 167 -5.62 24.08 -28.27
CA VAL A 167 -6.66 24.78 -27.53
C VAL A 167 -7.73 25.16 -28.55
N SER A 168 -8.66 24.25 -28.83
CA SER A 168 -9.89 24.59 -29.55
C SER A 168 -10.96 24.95 -28.53
N GLU A 169 -10.93 26.18 -28.03
CA GLU A 169 -11.92 26.83 -27.14
C GLU A 169 -12.29 26.13 -25.81
N GLU A 170 -11.99 24.83 -25.65
CA GLU A 170 -12.38 23.95 -24.55
C GLU A 170 -11.25 22.97 -24.19
N ILE A 171 -11.19 22.61 -22.91
CA ILE A 171 -10.30 21.62 -22.30
C ILE A 171 -11.16 20.41 -21.94
N CYS A 172 -10.82 19.22 -22.40
CA CYS A 172 -11.63 18.02 -22.14
C CYS A 172 -10.85 16.94 -21.37
N ILE A 173 -11.55 16.21 -20.50
CA ILE A 173 -11.13 14.96 -19.87
C ILE A 173 -12.23 13.94 -20.18
N ASP A 174 -11.89 12.88 -20.92
CA ASP A 174 -12.83 11.93 -21.51
C ASP A 174 -13.94 12.61 -22.33
N ASP A 175 -15.21 12.52 -21.91
CA ASP A 175 -16.37 13.14 -22.57
C ASP A 175 -16.77 14.50 -21.98
N VAL A 176 -16.05 14.97 -20.96
CA VAL A 176 -16.34 16.23 -20.26
C VAL A 176 -15.41 17.33 -20.77
N CYS A 177 -15.99 18.42 -21.26
CA CYS A 177 -15.26 19.59 -21.78
C CYS A 177 -15.62 20.86 -20.99
N ILE A 178 -14.61 21.68 -20.67
CA ILE A 178 -14.76 23.00 -20.05
C ILE A 178 -14.18 24.09 -20.96
N ASN A 179 -14.95 25.14 -21.23
CA ASN A 179 -14.52 26.27 -22.04
C ASN A 179 -13.85 27.37 -21.20
N LYS A 180 -13.29 28.37 -21.88
CA LYS A 180 -12.61 29.51 -21.25
C LYS A 180 -13.48 30.23 -20.20
N ALA A 181 -14.78 30.38 -20.43
CA ALA A 181 -15.68 31.05 -19.48
C ALA A 181 -15.91 30.19 -18.23
N GLN A 182 -16.12 28.89 -18.41
CA GLN A 182 -16.24 27.93 -17.30
C GLN A 182 -14.96 27.88 -16.47
N LEU A 183 -13.80 27.87 -17.13
CA LEU A 183 -12.50 27.92 -16.45
C LEU A 183 -12.29 29.23 -15.69
N SER A 184 -12.69 30.37 -16.26
CA SER A 184 -12.63 31.68 -15.59
C SER A 184 -13.54 31.76 -14.36
N SER A 185 -14.75 31.22 -14.42
CA SER A 185 -15.66 31.20 -13.26
C SER A 185 -15.17 30.30 -12.13
N ILE A 186 -14.54 29.17 -12.46
CA ILE A 186 -13.89 28.29 -11.47
C ILE A 186 -12.73 29.03 -10.79
N LEU A 187 -11.93 29.76 -11.56
CA LEU A 187 -10.79 30.54 -11.04
C LEU A 187 -11.21 31.72 -10.17
N GLU A 188 -12.36 32.33 -10.49
CA GLU A 188 -12.92 33.45 -9.72
C GLU A 188 -13.55 32.97 -8.40
N TYR A 189 -14.13 31.75 -8.37
CA TYR A 189 -14.69 31.13 -7.17
C TYR A 189 -13.62 30.71 -6.15
N VAL A 190 -12.44 30.28 -6.60
CA VAL A 190 -11.33 29.85 -5.73
C VAL A 190 -10.61 31.05 -5.06
N GLY A 191 -10.92 32.29 -5.47
CA GLY A 191 -10.22 33.52 -5.05
C GLY A 191 -10.89 34.40 -4.01
N THR A 192 -12.07 34.07 -3.46
CA THR A 192 -12.80 34.99 -2.56
C THR A 192 -13.32 34.33 -1.29
N ASP A 193 -12.65 34.61 -0.16
CA ASP A 193 -13.21 34.47 1.20
C ASP A 193 -14.20 35.62 1.48
N ALA A 194 -15.46 35.51 1.06
CA ALA A 194 -16.60 36.23 1.70
C ALA A 194 -17.97 35.93 1.05
N PRO A 195 -19.07 35.98 1.84
CA PRO A 195 -20.40 35.54 1.43
C PRO A 195 -21.09 36.59 0.56
N SER A 196 -21.62 36.16 -0.60
CA SER A 196 -22.36 37.04 -1.50
C SER A 196 -23.86 36.85 -1.32
N GLU A 197 -24.50 37.80 -0.63
CA GLU A 197 -25.91 38.10 -0.86
C GLU A 197 -26.05 38.87 -2.19
N THR A 198 -27.06 38.48 -2.96
CA THR A 198 -27.62 39.12 -4.16
C THR A 198 -26.91 38.90 -5.49
N LEU A 199 -27.26 37.79 -6.17
CA LEU A 199 -27.36 37.76 -7.63
C LEU A 199 -28.72 37.19 -8.07
N ASN A 200 -29.40 37.93 -8.96
CA ASN A 200 -30.65 37.52 -9.61
C ASN A 200 -30.50 36.18 -10.37
N PRO A 201 -31.58 35.42 -10.57
CA PRO A 201 -31.51 34.02 -10.93
C PRO A 201 -31.17 33.83 -12.42
N ILE A 202 -30.07 33.13 -12.69
CA ILE A 202 -29.87 32.44 -13.96
C ILE A 202 -30.83 31.24 -13.97
N PRO A 203 -31.49 30.89 -15.09
CA PRO A 203 -32.39 29.72 -15.12
C PRO A 203 -31.58 28.48 -14.75
N GLN A 204 -31.91 27.86 -13.61
CA GLN A 204 -31.40 26.55 -13.23
C GLN A 204 -31.86 25.53 -14.27
N THR A 205 -31.00 25.24 -15.24
CA THR A 205 -31.00 23.91 -15.85
C THR A 205 -30.31 22.99 -14.85
N LEU A 206 -31.11 22.25 -14.07
CA LEU A 206 -30.63 21.17 -13.21
C LEU A 206 -29.70 20.28 -14.02
N ASP A 207 -28.41 20.29 -13.67
CA ASP A 207 -27.45 19.33 -14.18
C ASP A 207 -27.87 17.93 -13.68
N PRO A 208 -28.17 16.97 -14.59
CA PRO A 208 -28.60 15.64 -14.21
C PRO A 208 -27.50 14.80 -13.55
N ASN A 209 -26.25 15.27 -13.49
CA ASN A 209 -25.12 14.62 -12.81
C ASN A 209 -24.66 15.34 -11.53
N LEU A 210 -25.43 16.29 -11.00
CA LEU A 210 -25.09 16.89 -9.71
C LEU A 210 -25.36 15.88 -8.59
N ASP A 211 -24.29 15.25 -8.12
CA ASP A 211 -24.33 14.49 -6.90
C ASP A 211 -24.41 15.43 -5.69
N THR A 212 -25.39 15.17 -4.82
CA THR A 212 -25.70 16.00 -3.64
C THR A 212 -25.95 15.15 -2.40
N GLU A 213 -25.83 13.83 -2.52
CA GLU A 213 -26.12 12.91 -1.42
C GLU A 213 -24.81 12.56 -0.73
N SER A 214 -24.79 12.58 0.61
CA SER A 214 -23.61 12.15 1.36
C SER A 214 -23.43 10.63 1.31
N PRO A 215 -22.17 10.13 1.41
CA PRO A 215 -21.90 8.71 1.59
C PRO A 215 -22.61 8.11 2.79
N THR A 216 -22.91 6.82 2.72
CA THR A 216 -23.41 6.03 3.85
C THR A 216 -22.29 5.22 4.49
N LEU A 217 -21.99 5.48 5.76
CA LEU A 217 -21.07 4.65 6.57
C LEU A 217 -21.85 3.68 7.46
N THR A 218 -21.53 2.40 7.38
CA THR A 218 -22.09 1.36 8.26
C THR A 218 -20.99 0.83 9.19
N LEU A 219 -21.16 1.04 10.49
CA LEU A 219 -20.23 0.59 11.53
C LEU A 219 -20.33 -0.93 11.75
N MET A 220 -19.21 -1.63 11.77
CA MET A 220 -19.16 -3.09 11.97
C MET A 220 -18.99 -3.44 13.45
N GLY A 221 -19.73 -4.40 13.99
CA GLY A 221 -19.60 -4.79 15.41
C GLY A 221 -20.32 -3.87 16.41
N ASN A 222 -20.10 -4.09 17.70
CA ASN A 222 -20.89 -3.46 18.77
C ASN A 222 -20.58 -1.96 18.93
N ASN A 223 -21.61 -1.17 19.22
CA ASN A 223 -21.52 0.24 19.57
C ASN A 223 -22.59 0.60 20.62
N PRO A 224 -22.24 0.91 21.88
CA PRO A 224 -20.86 0.94 22.39
C PRO A 224 -20.20 -0.44 22.42
N ALA A 225 -18.88 -0.47 22.25
CA ALA A 225 -18.06 -1.66 22.47
C ALA A 225 -17.64 -1.70 23.94
N GLU A 226 -18.17 -2.64 24.72
CA GLU A 226 -17.83 -2.82 26.13
C GLU A 226 -16.68 -3.82 26.30
N ILE A 227 -15.62 -3.41 26.99
CA ILE A 227 -14.46 -4.26 27.29
C ILE A 227 -13.98 -4.06 28.73
N LEU A 228 -13.30 -5.06 29.29
CA LEU A 228 -12.72 -4.97 30.62
C LEU A 228 -11.32 -4.36 30.58
N VAL A 229 -10.93 -3.69 31.66
CA VAL A 229 -9.55 -3.19 31.85
C VAL A 229 -8.52 -4.29 31.57
N ASN A 230 -7.44 -3.93 30.87
CA ASN A 230 -6.36 -4.79 30.37
C ASN A 230 -6.75 -5.80 29.28
N SER A 231 -7.94 -5.69 28.68
CA SER A 231 -8.29 -6.49 27.49
C SER A 231 -7.70 -5.87 26.23
N GLU A 232 -7.37 -6.69 25.23
CA GLU A 232 -7.03 -6.19 23.89
C GLU A 232 -8.29 -5.77 23.13
N TYR A 233 -8.23 -4.63 22.46
CA TYR A 233 -9.31 -4.13 21.60
C TYR A 233 -8.80 -3.96 20.17
N HIS A 234 -9.54 -4.53 19.22
CA HIS A 234 -9.33 -4.32 17.80
C HIS A 234 -10.62 -3.83 17.15
N ASP A 235 -10.54 -2.66 16.55
CA ASP A 235 -11.68 -2.07 15.89
C ASP A 235 -12.06 -2.81 14.58
N MET A 236 -13.35 -3.12 14.42
CA MET A 236 -13.87 -3.83 13.24
C MET A 236 -14.13 -2.92 12.02
N GLY A 237 -13.94 -1.61 12.16
CA GLY A 237 -14.05 -0.62 11.10
C GLY A 237 -15.47 -0.27 10.68
N VAL A 238 -15.55 0.31 9.49
CA VAL A 238 -16.79 0.71 8.79
C VAL A 238 -16.77 0.18 7.36
N THR A 239 -17.94 0.08 6.75
CA THR A 239 -18.11 0.00 5.29
C THR A 239 -18.68 1.30 4.78
N VAL A 240 -18.29 1.72 3.57
CA VAL A 240 -18.72 2.97 2.95
C VAL A 240 -19.35 2.65 1.60
N THR A 241 -20.53 3.20 1.36
CA THR A 241 -21.25 3.10 0.09
C THR A 241 -21.82 4.45 -0.28
N ASP A 242 -21.99 4.72 -1.56
CA ASP A 242 -22.62 5.94 -2.05
C ASP A 242 -23.49 5.64 -3.28
N ASN A 243 -24.37 6.58 -3.66
CA ASN A 243 -25.28 6.40 -4.80
C ASN A 243 -24.57 6.60 -6.16
N VAL A 244 -23.55 7.46 -6.24
CA VAL A 244 -22.79 7.77 -7.47
C VAL A 244 -21.37 7.19 -7.40
N ASP A 245 -20.71 7.29 -6.24
CA ASP A 245 -19.31 6.92 -6.07
C ASP A 245 -19.08 5.49 -5.54
N ILE A 246 -18.38 4.66 -6.31
CA ILE A 246 -18.16 3.24 -5.98
C ILE A 246 -16.82 2.91 -5.31
N ASN A 247 -15.90 3.88 -5.19
CA ASN A 247 -14.53 3.67 -4.71
C ASN A 247 -14.17 4.61 -3.54
N LEU A 248 -15.11 4.82 -2.62
CA LEU A 248 -14.90 5.69 -1.47
C LEU A 248 -14.06 5.04 -0.39
N GLY A 249 -13.23 5.86 0.25
CA GLY A 249 -12.51 5.52 1.48
C GLY A 249 -13.02 6.34 2.66
N TYR A 250 -12.45 6.10 3.83
CA TYR A 250 -12.74 6.86 5.04
C TYR A 250 -11.48 7.26 5.79
N GLU A 251 -11.56 8.33 6.55
CA GLU A 251 -10.55 8.80 7.50
C GLU A 251 -10.90 8.32 8.90
N VAL A 252 -9.88 8.04 9.73
CA VAL A 252 -10.04 7.55 11.10
C VAL A 252 -9.42 8.52 12.09
N TRP A 253 -10.18 8.89 13.11
CA TRP A 253 -9.80 9.81 14.17
C TRP A 253 -10.02 9.18 15.54
N LEU A 254 -9.09 9.33 16.48
CA LEU A 254 -9.25 8.95 17.88
C LEU A 254 -9.35 10.22 18.74
N GLY A 255 -10.57 10.58 19.14
CA GLY A 255 -10.83 11.94 19.63
C GLY A 255 -10.47 12.98 18.54
N ASP A 256 -9.53 13.87 18.84
CA ASP A 256 -9.06 14.91 17.92
C ASP A 256 -7.78 14.50 17.15
N GLU A 257 -7.24 13.29 17.38
CA GLU A 257 -6.01 12.81 16.73
C GLU A 257 -6.34 12.09 15.42
N TYR A 258 -5.76 12.56 14.31
CA TYR A 258 -5.86 11.88 13.02
C TYR A 258 -4.96 10.64 12.98
N LEU A 259 -5.56 9.47 12.72
CA LEU A 259 -4.82 8.21 12.67
C LEU A 259 -4.45 7.78 11.23
N GLY A 260 -5.23 8.18 10.22
CA GLY A 260 -4.97 7.83 8.82
C GLY A 260 -6.21 7.48 8.01
N ARG A 261 -5.99 7.10 6.75
CA ARG A 261 -7.04 6.76 5.77
C ARG A 261 -7.16 5.25 5.57
N ASN A 262 -8.38 4.74 5.50
CA ASN A 262 -8.74 3.33 5.32
C ASN A 262 -8.05 2.40 6.34
N LEU A 263 -7.84 2.90 7.55
CA LEU A 263 -7.21 2.14 8.62
C LEU A 263 -8.19 1.12 9.20
N THR A 264 -7.72 -0.10 9.43
CA THR A 264 -8.47 -1.19 10.08
C THR A 264 -7.76 -1.64 11.34
N GLY A 265 -8.50 -2.09 12.36
CA GLY A 265 -7.90 -2.66 13.56
C GLY A 265 -7.32 -1.62 14.54
N THR A 266 -7.85 -0.39 14.55
CA THR A 266 -7.48 0.64 15.51
C THR A 266 -7.55 0.11 16.94
N THR A 267 -6.48 0.34 17.71
CA THR A 267 -6.36 -0.05 19.12
C THR A 267 -6.53 1.16 20.02
N VAL A 268 -6.98 0.94 21.26
CA VAL A 268 -7.07 1.97 22.30
C VAL A 268 -6.37 1.49 23.56
N ASP A 269 -5.93 2.41 24.43
CA ASP A 269 -5.36 2.04 25.73
C ASP A 269 -6.46 1.62 26.70
N THR A 270 -6.36 0.39 27.22
CA THR A 270 -7.34 -0.26 28.09
C THR A 270 -6.84 -0.42 29.51
N SER A 271 -5.70 0.19 29.86
CA SER A 271 -5.09 0.08 31.20
C SER A 271 -5.91 0.74 32.31
N GLU A 272 -6.77 1.69 31.95
CA GLU A 272 -7.67 2.39 32.87
C GLU A 272 -9.12 2.32 32.39
N ALA A 273 -10.06 2.35 33.33
CA ALA A 273 -11.48 2.43 33.00
C ALA A 273 -11.82 3.83 32.48
N ARG A 274 -12.18 3.93 31.20
CA ARG A 274 -12.51 5.18 30.50
C ARG A 274 -13.29 4.92 29.21
N GLU A 275 -13.80 5.99 28.63
CA GLU A 275 -14.39 5.97 27.30
C GLU A 275 -13.39 6.42 26.23
N TRP A 276 -13.48 5.79 25.05
CA TRP A 276 -12.81 6.21 23.82
C TRP A 276 -13.84 6.45 22.71
N SER A 277 -13.49 7.35 21.81
CA SER A 277 -14.31 7.72 20.66
C SER A 277 -13.48 7.62 19.39
N ILE A 278 -13.86 6.72 18.49
CA ILE A 278 -13.26 6.60 17.15
C ILE A 278 -14.25 7.15 16.13
N SER A 279 -13.88 8.21 15.42
CA SER A 279 -14.70 8.82 14.37
C SER A 279 -14.21 8.40 12.99
N TYR A 280 -15.15 8.05 12.12
CA TYR A 280 -14.93 7.72 10.72
C TYR A 280 -15.61 8.78 9.86
N VAL A 281 -14.86 9.38 8.95
CA VAL A 281 -15.37 10.41 8.03
C VAL A 281 -15.16 9.92 6.61
N ALA A 282 -16.21 9.88 5.80
CA ALA A 282 -16.10 9.66 4.36
C ALA A 282 -16.57 10.91 3.62
N THR A 283 -15.86 11.24 2.56
CA THR A 283 -16.14 12.37 1.67
C THR A 283 -16.20 11.81 0.25
N ASP A 284 -17.28 12.09 -0.46
CA ASP A 284 -17.42 11.74 -1.88
C ASP A 284 -16.63 12.69 -2.79
N GLN A 285 -16.70 12.48 -4.10
CA GLN A 285 -16.03 13.33 -5.09
C GLN A 285 -16.74 14.68 -5.29
N ALA A 286 -18.01 14.79 -4.93
CA ALA A 286 -18.79 16.02 -4.93
C ALA A 286 -18.53 16.90 -3.67
N GLY A 287 -17.82 16.37 -2.69
CA GLY A 287 -17.50 17.01 -1.41
C GLY A 287 -18.56 16.83 -0.33
N ASN A 288 -19.60 16.01 -0.53
CA ASN A 288 -20.54 15.69 0.53
C ASN A 288 -19.85 14.75 1.54
N THR A 289 -20.10 15.01 2.81
CA THR A 289 -19.44 14.29 3.91
C THR A 289 -20.44 13.56 4.77
N ALA A 290 -20.02 12.43 5.31
CA ALA A 290 -20.74 11.71 6.35
C ALA A 290 -19.77 11.23 7.43
N THR A 291 -20.25 11.26 8.66
CA THR A 291 -19.47 10.87 9.84
C THR A 291 -20.25 9.86 10.66
N THR A 292 -19.57 8.80 11.11
CA THR A 292 -20.07 7.90 12.15
C THR A 292 -19.02 7.69 13.22
N THR A 293 -19.44 7.39 14.44
CA THR A 293 -18.55 7.28 15.60
C THR A 293 -18.79 5.98 16.34
N ARG A 294 -17.71 5.30 16.73
CA ARG A 294 -17.74 4.21 17.70
C ARG A 294 -17.37 4.72 19.08
N MET A 295 -18.20 4.37 20.06
CA MET A 295 -17.92 4.51 21.47
C MET A 295 -17.36 3.19 22.01
N ILE A 296 -16.25 3.26 22.74
CA ILE A 296 -15.67 2.11 23.45
C ILE A 296 -15.67 2.45 24.93
N GLU A 297 -16.21 1.55 25.74
CA GLU A 297 -16.30 1.71 27.18
C GLU A 297 -15.44 0.65 27.87
N VAL A 298 -14.34 1.10 28.47
CA VAL A 298 -13.46 0.25 29.28
C VAL A 298 -13.96 0.27 30.72
N ARG A 299 -14.45 -0.87 31.21
CA ARG A 299 -15.04 -1.03 32.54
C ARG A 299 -14.15 -1.85 33.47
N LEU A 300 -14.27 -1.60 34.78
CA LEU A 300 -13.68 -2.47 35.79
C LEU A 300 -14.42 -3.82 35.83
N PRO A 301 -13.74 -4.93 36.16
CA PRO A 301 -14.43 -6.19 36.42
C PRO A 301 -15.41 -6.00 37.58
N ASN A 302 -16.63 -6.53 37.43
CA ASN A 302 -17.58 -6.56 38.52
C ASN A 302 -16.97 -7.34 39.69
N VAL A 303 -16.65 -6.64 40.77
CA VAL A 303 -16.29 -7.29 42.03
C VAL A 303 -17.58 -7.78 42.64
N ASP A 304 -17.91 -9.06 42.45
CA ASP A 304 -18.91 -9.74 43.28
C ASP A 304 -18.37 -9.71 44.72
N ILE A 305 -18.85 -8.73 45.49
CA ILE A 305 -18.60 -8.72 46.93
C ILE A 305 -19.51 -9.82 47.48
N GLU A 306 -18.97 -11.02 47.62
CA GLU A 306 -19.63 -12.04 48.45
C GLU A 306 -19.88 -11.39 49.82
N PRO A 307 -21.13 -11.38 50.32
CA PRO A 307 -21.44 -10.77 51.60
C PRO A 307 -20.53 -11.38 52.68
N PRO A 308 -20.07 -10.59 53.67
CA PRO A 308 -19.19 -11.11 54.71
C PRO A 308 -19.83 -12.36 55.32
N LEU A 309 -19.09 -13.46 55.37
CA LEU A 309 -19.53 -14.68 56.05
C LEU A 309 -20.02 -14.29 57.45
N GLU A 310 -21.33 -14.41 57.67
CA GLU A 310 -21.94 -14.17 58.96
C GLU A 310 -21.34 -15.18 59.95
N VAL A 311 -20.54 -14.69 60.90
CA VAL A 311 -19.96 -15.53 61.95
C VAL A 311 -21.13 -16.05 62.77
N GLN A 312 -21.55 -17.30 62.52
CA GLN A 312 -22.54 -17.96 63.35
C GLN A 312 -22.02 -18.01 64.79
N PRO A 313 -22.82 -17.58 65.79
CA PRO A 313 -22.41 -17.67 67.17
C PRO A 313 -22.20 -19.14 67.55
N LEU A 314 -21.08 -19.40 68.23
CA LEU A 314 -20.72 -20.68 68.82
C LEU A 314 -21.90 -21.25 69.63
N ALA A 315 -22.41 -22.41 69.22
CA ALA A 315 -23.51 -23.07 69.89
C ALA A 315 -23.15 -23.37 71.35
N THR A 316 -23.84 -22.71 72.28
CA THR A 316 -23.81 -23.04 73.70
C THR A 316 -24.54 -24.36 73.91
N THR A 317 -23.80 -25.43 74.19
CA THR A 317 -24.38 -26.73 74.53
C THR A 317 -25.11 -26.63 75.88
N THR A 318 -26.44 -26.71 75.83
CA THR A 318 -27.27 -26.95 77.03
C THR A 318 -27.40 -28.46 77.21
N PRO A 319 -27.25 -29.00 78.44
CA PRO A 319 -27.07 -30.44 78.65
C PRO A 319 -28.37 -31.22 78.50
N GLU A 320 -28.30 -32.28 77.69
CA GLU A 320 -29.36 -33.28 77.55
C GLU A 320 -29.32 -34.25 78.74
N THR A 321 -30.49 -34.48 79.35
CA THR A 321 -30.69 -35.37 80.50
C THR A 321 -31.18 -36.74 79.97
N PRO A 322 -30.72 -37.88 80.54
CA PRO A 322 -30.55 -39.15 79.81
C PRO A 322 -31.79 -40.05 79.77
N PRO A 323 -31.86 -41.02 78.82
CA PRO A 323 -32.77 -42.14 78.91
C PRO A 323 -32.15 -43.33 79.66
N GLU A 324 -33.01 -44.02 80.40
CA GLU A 324 -32.73 -45.12 81.32
C GLU A 324 -32.51 -46.48 80.61
N ALA A 325 -31.89 -47.40 81.34
CA ALA A 325 -31.20 -48.61 80.92
C ALA A 325 -32.04 -49.74 80.31
N GLY A 326 -31.37 -50.58 79.49
CA GLY A 326 -31.82 -51.92 79.10
C GLY A 326 -30.71 -52.75 78.46
N GLN A 327 -30.18 -53.70 79.24
CA GLN A 327 -29.31 -54.86 78.93
C GLN A 327 -29.79 -55.69 77.72
N ALA A 328 -29.06 -56.59 77.03
CA ALA A 328 -27.72 -57.17 77.05
C ALA A 328 -27.51 -57.98 75.74
N ALA A 329 -26.25 -58.34 75.43
CA ALA A 329 -25.75 -59.61 74.83
C ALA A 329 -26.54 -60.26 73.66
N THR A 330 -25.99 -60.74 72.52
CA THR A 330 -24.72 -61.42 72.22
C THR A 330 -24.76 -61.86 70.74
N SER A 331 -23.58 -62.24 70.20
CA SER A 331 -23.32 -63.20 69.10
C SER A 331 -23.07 -62.68 67.66
N THR A 332 -21.77 -62.63 67.30
CA THR A 332 -21.03 -63.36 66.20
C THR A 332 -21.76 -63.81 64.91
N PRO A 333 -21.04 -64.08 63.78
CA PRO A 333 -20.13 -63.28 62.94
C PRO A 333 -20.52 -63.49 61.42
N PRO A 334 -19.69 -63.16 60.39
CA PRO A 334 -20.16 -62.92 59.02
C PRO A 334 -20.01 -64.11 58.04
N GLU A 335 -20.79 -64.08 56.95
CA GLU A 335 -20.66 -64.81 55.67
C GLU A 335 -21.76 -64.24 54.74
N PHE A 336 -21.61 -63.83 53.47
CA PHE A 336 -20.63 -63.99 52.38
C PHE A 336 -20.53 -62.69 51.57
#